data_AF-A0A852T090-F1
#
_entry.id   AF-A0A852T090-F1
#
_cell.length_a   1.000
_cell.length_b   1.000
_cell.length_c   1.000
_cell.angle_alpha   90.00
_cell.angle_beta   90.00
_cell.angle_gamma   90.00
#
_symmetry.space_group_name_H-M   'P 1'
#
loop_
_entity.id
_entity.type
_entity.pdbx_description
1 polymer ?
#
loop_
_entity_poly.entity_id
_entity_poly.type
_entity_poly.pdbx_seq_one_letter_code
_entity_poly.pdbx_strand_id
1 'polypeptide(L)'
;MISTVAVSGYRSLRDLVIPLGRLTVVTGANGAGKSSLYRALRLLAACGRDAVVVAVAREGGLDSTLWAGPERLGRAMLQGDVPVQGTVRRDPVALRLGVLGHEAT
;
A
#
# COMPACT_ATOMS: atom_id res chain seq x y z
N MET A 1 2.70 2.46 21.21
CA MET A 1 3.40 3.00 20.03
C MET A 1 3.20 2.04 18.85
N ILE A 2 3.01 2.53 17.62
CA ILE A 2 2.93 1.67 16.42
C ILE A 2 4.32 1.15 16.08
N SER A 3 4.50 -0.17 16.04
CA SER A 3 5.77 -0.84 15.76
C SER A 3 5.81 -1.51 14.39
N THR A 4 4.67 -1.70 13.73
CA THR A 4 4.62 -2.25 12.36
C THR A 4 3.39 -1.72 11.63
N VAL A 5 3.56 -1.49 10.33
CA VAL A 5 2.45 -1.19 9.40
C VAL A 5 2.44 -2.23 8.29
N ALA A 6 1.26 -2.73 7.96
CA ALA A 6 1.01 -3.62 6.84
C ALA A 6 0.06 -2.95 5.84
N VAL A 7 0.39 -3.02 4.56
CA VAL A 7 -0.41 -2.48 3.45
C VAL A 7 -0.45 -3.49 2.32
N SER A 8 -1.65 -3.83 1.85
CA SER A 8 -1.84 -4.71 0.70
C SER A 8 -2.92 -4.16 -0.23
N GLY A 9 -2.74 -4.34 -1.53
CA GLY A 9 -3.72 -3.97 -2.54
C GLY A 9 -3.94 -2.46 -2.72
N TYR A 10 -2.93 -1.62 -2.45
CA TYR A 10 -3.07 -0.16 -2.50
C TYR A 10 -2.13 0.50 -3.52
N ARG A 11 -2.68 1.06 -4.60
CA ARG A 11 -1.96 1.79 -5.67
C ARG A 11 -0.78 1.01 -6.25
N SER A 12 0.45 1.34 -5.83
CA SER A 12 1.69 0.67 -6.25
C SER A 12 2.22 -0.32 -5.20
N LEU A 13 1.50 -0.50 -4.09
CA LEU A 13 1.83 -1.44 -3.03
C LEU A 13 0.95 -2.69 -3.17
N ARG A 14 1.54 -3.76 -3.69
CA ARG A 14 0.88 -5.06 -3.80
C ARG A 14 0.71 -5.70 -2.42
N ASP A 15 1.83 -5.86 -1.71
CA ASP A 15 1.88 -6.45 -0.38
C ASP A 15 3.17 -5.99 0.32
N LEU A 16 3.04 -5.35 1.47
CA LEU A 16 4.15 -4.69 2.15
C LEU A 16 3.93 -4.69 3.68
N VAL A 17 4.89 -5.23 4.42
CA VAL A 17 4.93 -5.20 5.88
C VAL A 17 6.23 -4.52 6.30
N ILE A 18 6.12 -3.42 7.06
CA ILE A 18 7.28 -2.60 7.46
C ILE A 18 7.33 -2.46 8.98
N PRO A 19 8.41 -2.91 9.64
CA PRO A 19 8.67 -2.54 11.03
C PRO A 19 9.02 -1.05 11.13
N LEU A 20 8.51 -0.39 12.15
CA LEU A 20 8.76 1.03 12.41
C LEU A 20 9.63 1.19 13.66
N GLY A 21 10.70 1.97 13.51
CA GLY A 21 11.48 2.48 14.64
C GLY A 21 11.04 3.88 15.04
N ARG A 22 11.67 4.43 16.09
CA ARG A 22 11.47 5.84 16.50
C ARG A 22 11.74 6.85 15.37
N LEU A 23 12.66 6.50 14.48
CA LEU A 23 12.90 7.18 13.21
C LEU A 23 12.92 6.12 12.11
N THR A 24 12.09 6.29 11.08
CA THR A 24 12.08 5.42 9.91
C THR A 24 12.34 6.28 8.68
N VAL A 25 13.43 6.00 7.97
CA VAL A 25 13.81 6.74 6.75
C VAL A 25 13.41 5.90 5.53
N VAL A 26 12.53 6.44 4.68
CA VAL A 26 12.08 5.76 3.47
C VAL A 26 12.85 6.30 2.26
N THR A 27 13.66 5.44 1.64
CA THR A 27 14.47 5.77 0.45
C THR A 27 14.11 4.86 -0.72
N GLY A 28 14.64 5.15 -1.91
CA GLY A 28 14.43 4.35 -3.12
C GLY A 28 14.24 5.20 -4.38
N ALA A 29 14.23 4.57 -5.55
CA ALA A 29 14.08 5.22 -6.84
C ALA A 29 12.71 5.90 -7.03
N ASN A 30 12.60 6.79 -8.02
CA ASN A 30 11.30 7.32 -8.45
C ASN A 30 10.41 6.18 -8.94
N GLY A 31 9.13 6.19 -8.58
CA GLY A 31 8.21 5.10 -8.89
C GLY A 31 8.27 3.88 -7.95
N ALA A 32 9.23 3.80 -7.01
CA ALA A 32 9.37 2.67 -6.07
C ALA A 32 8.26 2.57 -4.99
N GLY A 33 7.18 3.34 -5.09
CA GLY A 33 6.04 3.25 -4.16
C GLY A 33 6.13 4.07 -2.87
N LYS A 34 7.20 4.86 -2.66
CA LYS A 34 7.35 5.74 -1.47
C LYS A 34 6.13 6.66 -1.24
N SER A 35 5.66 7.32 -2.29
CA SER A 35 4.46 8.18 -2.19
C SER A 35 3.20 7.37 -1.89
N SER A 36 3.08 6.13 -2.37
CA SER A 36 1.98 5.24 -2.01
C SER A 36 2.07 4.82 -0.54
N LEU A 37 3.26 4.56 0.00
CA LEU A 37 3.44 4.29 1.43
C LEU A 37 2.96 5.46 2.29
N TYR A 38 3.37 6.69 1.96
CA TYR A 38 2.91 7.87 2.70
C TYR A 38 1.40 8.09 2.60
N ARG A 39 0.79 7.82 1.43
CA ARG A 39 -0.66 7.90 1.29
C ARG A 39 -1.39 6.81 2.08
N ALA A 40 -0.85 5.59 2.14
CA ALA A 40 -1.40 4.51 2.95
C ALA A 40 -1.41 4.87 4.45
N LEU A 41 -0.33 5.48 4.94
CA LEU A 41 -0.26 5.99 6.32
C LEU A 41 -1.28 7.10 6.58
N ARG A 42 -1.50 8.00 5.60
CA ARG A 42 -2.55 9.03 5.70
C ARG A 42 -3.96 8.42 5.70
N LEU A 43 -4.21 7.42 4.87
CA LEU A 43 -5.49 6.71 4.81
C LEU A 43 -5.76 5.98 6.12
N LEU A 44 -4.76 5.28 6.67
CA LEU A 44 -4.83 4.65 7.99
C LEU A 44 -5.16 5.67 9.10
N ALA A 45 -4.52 6.84 9.08
CA ALA A 45 -4.84 7.91 10.02
C ALA A 45 -6.26 8.48 9.81
N ALA A 46 -6.78 8.47 8.58
CA ALA A 46 -8.15 8.87 8.30
C ALA A 46 -9.18 7.85 8.83
N CYS A 47 -8.85 6.55 8.81
CA CYS A 47 -9.68 5.52 9.45
C CYS A 47 -9.88 5.81 10.96
N GLY A 48 -8.82 6.20 11.67
CA GLY A 48 -8.90 6.55 13.09
C GLY A 48 -9.63 7.87 13.39
N ARG A 49 -9.98 8.66 12.37
CA ARG A 49 -10.71 9.94 12.48
C ARG A 49 -12.10 9.90 11.85
N ASP A 50 -12.60 8.71 11.54
CA ASP A 50 -13.89 8.52 10.84
C ASP A 50 -13.98 9.27 9.49
N ALA A 51 -12.83 9.44 8.82
CA ALA A 51 -12.71 10.23 7.59
C ALA A 51 -12.34 9.38 6.37
N VAL A 52 -12.47 8.05 6.47
CA VAL A 52 -12.00 7.10 5.44
C VAL A 52 -12.69 7.31 4.09
N VAL A 53 -14.01 7.51 4.09
CA VAL A 53 -14.79 7.71 2.86
C VAL A 53 -14.34 8.96 2.12
N VAL A 54 -14.16 10.07 2.85
CA VAL A 54 -13.68 11.34 2.29
C VAL A 54 -12.25 11.21 1.78
N ALA A 55 -11.39 10.49 2.51
CA ALA A 55 -10.01 10.25 2.08
C ALA A 55 -9.96 9.48 0.75
N VAL A 56 -10.75 8.40 0.61
CA VAL A 56 -10.84 7.63 -0.64
C VAL A 56 -11.45 8.46 -1.77
N ALA A 57 -12.50 9.24 -1.50
CA ALA A 57 -13.10 10.13 -2.50
C ALA A 57 -12.09 11.16 -3.05
N ARG A 58 -11.29 11.78 -2.18
CA ARG A 58 -10.21 12.72 -2.56
C ARG A 58 -9.11 12.06 -3.38
N GLU A 59 -8.98 10.74 -3.29
CA GLU A 59 -8.03 9.97 -4.08
C GLU A 59 -8.55 9.55 -5.45
N GLY A 60 -9.80 9.88 -5.78
CA GLY A 60 -10.45 9.49 -7.05
C GLY A 60 -11.30 8.23 -6.95
N GLY A 61 -11.74 7.85 -5.73
CA GLY A 61 -12.59 6.69 -5.50
C GLY A 61 -11.81 5.37 -5.38
N LEU A 62 -12.53 4.28 -5.11
CA LEU A 62 -11.92 2.97 -4.81
C LEU A 62 -11.04 2.47 -5.96
N ASP A 63 -11.50 2.57 -7.20
CA ASP A 63 -10.74 2.10 -8.38
C ASP A 63 -9.36 2.76 -8.51
N SER A 64 -9.26 4.04 -8.15
CA SER A 64 -8.00 4.81 -8.17
C SER A 64 -7.08 4.50 -6.97
N THR A 65 -7.62 3.89 -5.92
CA THR A 65 -6.88 3.51 -4.70
C THR A 65 -6.38 2.09 -4.73
N LEU A 66 -7.06 1.19 -5.44
CA LEU A 66 -6.70 -0.22 -5.50
C LEU A 66 -5.38 -0.43 -6.26
N TRP A 67 -4.71 -1.54 -5.96
CA TRP A 67 -3.50 -1.97 -6.68
C TRP A 67 -3.77 -2.00 -8.19
N ALA A 68 -2.87 -1.42 -8.99
CA ALA A 68 -3.06 -1.30 -10.44
C ALA A 68 -2.40 -2.43 -11.26
N GLY A 69 -1.49 -3.20 -10.64
CA GLY A 69 -0.76 -4.26 -11.33
C GLY A 69 -1.50 -5.61 -11.37
N PRO A 70 -0.86 -6.65 -11.92
CA PRO A 70 -1.45 -7.97 -12.07
C PRO A 70 -1.58 -8.70 -10.73
N GLU A 71 -2.52 -9.65 -10.65
CA GLU A 71 -2.69 -10.54 -9.49
C GLU A 71 -1.48 -11.43 -9.28
N ARG A 72 -0.85 -11.86 -10.36
CA ARG A 72 0.36 -12.69 -10.36
C ARG A 72 1.42 -12.03 -11.20
N LEU A 73 2.59 -11.82 -10.60
CA LEU A 73 3.78 -11.39 -11.31
C LEU A 73 4.43 -12.62 -11.96
N GLY A 74 4.57 -12.62 -13.28
CA GLY A 74 5.30 -13.66 -13.99
C GLY A 74 6.81 -13.58 -13.72
N ARG A 75 7.55 -14.67 -13.98
CA ARG A 75 9.01 -14.70 -13.76
C ARG A 75 9.74 -13.59 -14.51
N ALA A 76 9.44 -13.40 -15.80
CA ALA A 76 10.04 -12.34 -16.62
C ALA A 76 9.74 -10.92 -16.09
N MET A 77 8.57 -10.69 -15.49
CA MET A 77 8.22 -9.41 -14.86
C MET A 77 9.03 -9.16 -13.59
N LEU A 78 9.25 -10.21 -12.78
CA LEU A 78 10.06 -10.12 -11.55
C LEU A 78 11.54 -9.91 -11.86
N GLN A 79 12.03 -10.50 -12.95
CA GLN A 79 13.41 -10.35 -13.43
C GLN A 79 13.63 -9.01 -14.14
N GLY A 80 12.56 -8.32 -14.55
CA GLY A 80 12.63 -7.05 -15.27
C GLY A 80 12.79 -7.18 -16.77
N ASP A 81 12.73 -8.39 -17.33
CA ASP A 81 12.82 -8.66 -18.77
C ASP A 81 11.64 -8.07 -19.54
N VAL A 82 10.48 -7.98 -18.89
CA VAL A 82 9.27 -7.35 -19.43
C VAL A 82 8.64 -6.40 -18.41
N PRO A 83 7.95 -5.33 -18.85
CA PRO A 83 7.25 -4.43 -17.94
C PRO A 83 6.18 -5.14 -17.10
N VAL A 84 5.99 -4.69 -15.86
CA VAL A 84 4.86 -5.11 -15.04
C VAL A 84 3.57 -4.49 -15.61
N GLN A 85 2.67 -5.33 -16.10
CA GLN A 85 1.42 -4.90 -16.72
C GLN A 85 0.22 -5.64 -16.12
N GLY A 86 -0.91 -4.96 -16.03
CA GLY A 86 -2.16 -5.54 -15.55
C GLY A 86 -2.65 -6.68 -16.45
N THR A 87 -3.19 -7.72 -15.83
CA THR A 87 -3.85 -8.83 -16.51
C THR A 87 -5.34 -8.80 -16.20
N VAL A 88 -6.14 -9.55 -16.96
CA VAL A 88 -7.53 -9.83 -16.56
C VAL A 88 -7.52 -10.49 -15.18
N ARG A 89 -8.26 -9.89 -14.25
CA ARG A 89 -8.39 -10.37 -12.88
C ARG A 89 -9.31 -11.59 -12.80
N ARG A 90 -9.00 -12.50 -11.90
CA ARG A 90 -9.84 -13.65 -11.54
C ARG A 90 -10.33 -13.56 -10.10
N ASP A 91 -9.59 -12.86 -9.25
CA ASP A 91 -9.84 -12.70 -7.82
C ASP A 91 -10.14 -11.23 -7.49
N PRO A 92 -11.02 -10.94 -6.52
CA PRO A 92 -11.24 -9.57 -6.06
C PRO A 92 -9.95 -8.93 -5.52
N VAL A 93 -9.70 -7.68 -5.88
CA VAL A 93 -8.66 -6.87 -5.22
C VAL A 93 -9.27 -6.19 -3.99
N ALA A 94 -8.56 -6.23 -2.87
CA ALA A 94 -8.97 -5.56 -1.65
C ALA A 94 -7.82 -4.70 -1.13
N LEU A 95 -8.15 -3.47 -0.74
CA LEU A 95 -7.30 -2.63 0.08
C LEU A 95 -7.32 -3.17 1.51
N ARG A 96 -6.14 -3.50 2.05
CA ARG A 96 -5.99 -3.90 3.45
C ARG A 96 -4.93 -3.04 4.13
N LEU A 97 -5.27 -2.54 5.31
CA LEU A 97 -4.39 -1.78 6.19
C LEU A 97 -4.35 -2.48 7.55
N GLY A 98 -3.14 -2.66 8.07
CA GLY A 98 -2.91 -3.27 9.38
C GLY A 98 -1.88 -2.48 10.16
N VAL A 99 -2.02 -2.48 11.49
CA VAL A 99 -1.05 -1.92 12.42
C VAL A 99 -0.81 -2.89 13.55
N LEU A 100 0.44 -2.96 13.99
CA LEU A 100 0.80 -3.56 15.26
C LEU A 100 1.21 -2.44 16.22
N GLY A 101 0.59 -2.41 17.40
CA GLY A 101 1.00 -1.58 18.51
C GLY A 101 1.79 -2.40 19.53
N HIS A 102 2.70 -1.76 20.24
CA HIS A 102 3.18 -2.23 21.55
C HIS A 102 2.76 -1.22 22.62
N GLU A 103 2.32 -1.72 23.77
CA GLU A 103 2.16 -0.87 24.95
C GLU A 103 3.53 -0.39 25.41
N ALA A 104 3.62 0.89 25.78
CA ALA A 104 4.84 1.40 26.40
C ALA A 104 4.86 0.85 27.83
N THR A 105 5.76 -0.08 28.11
CA THR A 105 6.13 -0.46 29.49
C THR A 105 7.00 0.62 30.10
#